data_AF-A0A816NG09-F1
#
_entry.id   AF-A0A816NG09-F1
#
_cell.length_a   1.000
_cell.length_b   1.000
_cell.length_c   1.000
_cell.angle_alpha   90.00
_cell.angle_beta   90.00
_cell.angle_gamma   90.00
#
_symmetry.space_group_name_H-M   'P 1'
#
loop_
_entity.id
_entity.type
_entity.pdbx_description
1 polymer ?
#
loop_
_entity_poly.entity_id
_entity_poly.type
_entity_poly.pdbx_seq_one_letter_code
_entity_poly.pdbx_strand_id
1 'polypeptide(L)'
;HQLDRPTDVLIDKETDSLIICDFGNERVVRWSRRSGTTQGEILINNIACRGLAMDEQRYLYVSDYAKHEVRRYQLGDNIGTLVAGGNGNGGGLNQLNVPEYLFVDRDHSVYVSDNYNHRVM
;
A
#
# COMPACT_ATOMS: atom_id res chain seq x y z
N HIS A 1 9.15 -8.42 -15.61
CA HIS A 1 7.78 -8.04 -16.03
C HIS A 1 7.63 -6.54 -15.91
N GLN A 2 7.00 -5.89 -16.89
CA GLN A 2 6.76 -4.44 -16.92
C GLN A 2 5.67 -4.06 -15.90
N LEU A 3 5.69 -2.81 -15.41
CA LEU A 3 4.60 -2.21 -14.64
C LEU A 3 3.35 -2.01 -15.51
N ASP A 4 2.16 -2.10 -14.92
CA ASP A 4 0.88 -1.70 -15.53
C ASP A 4 0.15 -0.73 -14.60
N ARG A 5 -0.15 0.47 -15.11
CA ARG A 5 -0.87 1.55 -14.41
C ARG A 5 -0.39 1.78 -12.95
N PRO A 6 0.91 1.98 -12.68
CA PRO A 6 1.38 2.19 -11.31
C PRO A 6 0.77 3.47 -10.73
N THR A 7 0.36 3.44 -9.46
CA THR A 7 -0.39 4.52 -8.81
C THR A 7 0.39 5.24 -7.71
N ASP A 8 1.37 4.57 -7.12
CA ASP A 8 2.18 5.13 -6.03
C ASP A 8 3.58 4.51 -5.98
N VAL A 9 4.53 5.22 -5.40
CA VAL A 9 5.91 4.79 -5.21
C VAL A 9 6.52 5.42 -3.96
N LEU A 10 7.29 4.63 -3.20
CA LEU A 10 8.13 5.13 -2.12
C LEU A 10 9.58 4.67 -2.25
N ILE A 11 10.49 5.42 -1.66
CA ILE A 11 11.92 5.09 -1.61
C ILE A 11 12.18 4.30 -0.33
N ASP A 12 12.66 3.07 -0.49
CA ASP A 12 13.27 2.31 0.60
C ASP A 12 14.76 2.65 0.67
N LYS A 13 15.12 3.53 1.62
CA LYS A 13 16.49 4.01 1.78
C LYS A 13 17.46 2.94 2.28
N GLU A 14 16.99 1.97 3.06
CA GLU A 14 17.84 0.89 3.60
C GLU A 14 18.36 -0.03 2.47
N THR A 15 17.51 -0.31 1.48
CA THR A 15 17.85 -1.18 0.35
C THR A 15 18.20 -0.43 -0.93
N ASP A 16 18.16 0.91 -0.89
CA ASP A 16 18.29 1.81 -2.04
C ASP A 16 17.42 1.36 -3.23
N SER A 17 16.13 1.13 -2.94
CA SER A 17 15.15 0.61 -3.89
C SER A 17 13.89 1.47 -3.93
N LEU A 18 13.08 1.26 -4.96
CA LEU A 18 11.72 1.78 -5.08
C LEU A 18 10.75 0.66 -4.69
N ILE A 19 9.78 0.96 -3.85
CA ILE A 19 8.60 0.11 -3.63
C ILE A 19 7.45 0.75 -4.39
N ILE A 20 6.93 0.03 -5.37
CA ILE A 20 6.00 0.54 -6.37
C ILE A 20 4.69 -0.21 -6.25
N CYS A 21 3.60 0.54 -6.18
CA CYS A 21 2.27 -0.01 -6.34
C CYS A 21 2.01 -0.21 -7.83
N ASP A 22 1.97 -1.47 -8.27
CA ASP A 22 1.76 -1.91 -9.64
C ASP A 22 0.30 -2.32 -9.80
N PHE A 23 -0.60 -1.33 -9.65
CA PHE A 23 -2.06 -1.51 -9.53
C PHE A 23 -2.63 -2.39 -10.63
N GLY A 24 -2.22 -2.18 -11.88
CA GLY A 24 -2.78 -2.91 -13.01
C GLY A 24 -2.40 -4.39 -13.05
N ASN A 25 -1.31 -4.76 -12.37
CA ASN A 25 -0.89 -6.15 -12.16
C ASN A 25 -1.26 -6.68 -10.77
N GLU A 26 -2.06 -5.95 -9.98
CA GLU A 26 -2.54 -6.32 -8.65
C GLU A 26 -1.43 -6.74 -7.67
N ARG A 27 -0.32 -6.00 -7.66
CA ARG A 27 0.84 -6.32 -6.83
C ARG A 27 1.60 -5.09 -6.37
N VAL A 28 2.45 -5.28 -5.35
CA VAL A 28 3.49 -4.33 -4.96
C VAL A 28 4.84 -4.94 -5.28
N VAL A 29 5.71 -4.17 -5.94
CA VAL A 29 7.03 -4.63 -6.38
C VAL A 29 8.15 -3.76 -5.82
N ARG A 30 9.33 -4.36 -5.61
CA ARG A 30 10.57 -3.67 -5.29
C ARG A 30 11.50 -3.64 -6.50
N TRP A 31 11.94 -2.45 -6.89
CA TRP A 31 12.90 -2.23 -7.98
C TRP A 31 14.18 -1.62 -7.42
N SER A 32 15.33 -2.25 -7.64
CA SER A 32 16.62 -1.65 -7.25
C SER A 32 16.92 -0.42 -8.10
N ARG A 33 17.43 0.64 -7.45
CA ARG A 33 17.83 1.88 -8.14
C ARG A 33 19.20 1.78 -8.81
N ARG A 34 19.99 0.74 -8.51
CA ARG A 34 21.39 0.61 -8.95
C ARG A 34 21.61 -0.43 -10.04
N SER A 35 20.79 -1.48 -10.08
CA SER A 35 21.08 -2.65 -10.91
C SER A 35 20.67 -2.50 -12.37
N GLY A 36 20.03 -1.39 -12.77
CA GLY A 36 19.48 -1.24 -14.13
C GLY A 36 18.47 -2.32 -14.51
N THR A 37 17.98 -3.11 -13.53
CA THR A 37 17.10 -4.25 -13.77
C THR A 37 15.70 -3.75 -14.07
N THR A 38 15.13 -4.22 -15.18
CA THR A 38 13.73 -3.97 -15.56
C THR A 38 12.76 -4.98 -14.95
N GLN A 39 13.22 -5.77 -13.97
CA GLN A 39 12.41 -6.75 -13.26
C GLN A 39 12.39 -6.42 -11.77
N GLY A 40 11.19 -6.23 -11.24
CA GLY A 40 10.97 -6.06 -9.81
C GLY A 40 10.82 -7.39 -9.08
N GLU A 41 11.34 -7.44 -7.86
CA GLU A 41 10.95 -8.43 -6.86
C GLU A 41 9.49 -8.17 -6.49
N ILE A 42 8.65 -9.21 -6.47
CA ILE A 42 7.28 -9.07 -5.98
C ILE A 42 7.30 -9.14 -4.46
N LEU A 43 6.80 -8.09 -3.81
CA LEU A 43 6.67 -8.04 -2.35
C LEU A 43 5.29 -8.52 -1.88
N ILE A 44 4.23 -8.12 -2.60
CA ILE A 44 2.84 -8.44 -2.24
C ILE A 44 2.09 -8.76 -3.54
N ASN A 45 1.31 -9.83 -3.54
CA ASN A 45 0.42 -10.23 -4.64
C ASN A 45 -1.06 -10.09 -4.24
N ASN A 46 -1.95 -10.10 -5.22
CA ASN A 46 -3.41 -10.08 -5.04
C ASN A 46 -3.88 -8.88 -4.21
N ILE A 47 -3.35 -7.71 -4.56
CA ILE A 47 -3.69 -6.43 -3.94
C ILE A 47 -3.91 -5.37 -5.02
N ALA A 48 -5.13 -4.84 -5.08
CA ALA A 48 -5.46 -3.72 -5.97
C ALA A 48 -5.00 -2.41 -5.32
N CYS A 49 -3.68 -2.25 -5.19
CA CYS A 49 -3.11 -1.16 -4.42
C CYS A 49 -3.40 0.22 -5.04
N ARG A 50 -3.64 1.23 -4.20
CA ARG A 50 -3.77 2.64 -4.65
C ARG A 50 -2.73 3.55 -4.03
N GLY A 51 -2.43 3.33 -2.75
CA GLY A 51 -1.51 4.13 -1.96
C GLY A 51 -0.62 3.25 -1.11
N LEU A 52 0.59 3.74 -0.88
CA LEU A 52 1.62 3.11 -0.07
C LEU A 52 2.09 4.08 1.01
N ALA A 53 2.34 3.56 2.20
CA ALA A 53 3.06 4.27 3.25
C ALA A 53 3.95 3.29 4.03
N MET A 54 5.06 3.76 4.57
CA MET A 54 5.96 2.92 5.37
C MET A 54 6.33 3.64 6.66
N ASP A 55 6.25 2.92 7.79
CA ASP A 55 6.68 3.44 9.08
C ASP A 55 8.17 3.19 9.35
N GLU A 56 8.66 3.75 10.45
CA GLU A 56 10.07 3.63 10.87
C GLU A 56 10.45 2.19 11.30
N GLN A 57 9.47 1.33 11.62
CA GLN A 57 9.68 -0.10 11.88
C GLN A 57 9.63 -0.96 10.61
N ARG A 58 9.54 -0.32 9.44
CA ARG A 58 9.49 -0.95 8.12
C ARG A 58 8.26 -1.82 7.89
N TYR A 59 7.14 -1.46 8.51
CA TYR A 59 5.85 -1.95 8.07
C TYR A 59 5.38 -1.16 6.85
N LEU A 60 5.01 -1.89 5.80
CA LEU A 60 4.40 -1.34 4.61
C LEU A 60 2.87 -1.38 4.75
N TYR A 61 2.26 -0.22 4.68
CA TYR A 61 0.82 -0.02 4.65
C TYR A 61 0.37 0.14 3.21
N VAL A 62 -0.70 -0.56 2.85
CA VAL A 62 -1.24 -0.58 1.48
C VAL A 62 -2.76 -0.47 1.55
N SER A 63 -3.32 0.46 0.79
CA SER A 63 -4.76 0.55 0.57
C SER A 63 -5.14 -0.42 -0.55
N ASP A 64 -6.04 -1.36 -0.28
CA ASP A 64 -6.63 -2.21 -1.30
C ASP A 64 -7.96 -1.58 -1.75
N TYR A 65 -7.91 -0.93 -2.91
CA TYR A 65 -9.03 -0.23 -3.51
C TYR A 65 -10.24 -1.15 -3.71
N ALA A 66 -10.00 -2.37 -4.20
CA ALA A 66 -11.05 -3.29 -4.57
C ALA A 66 -11.70 -3.95 -3.35
N LYS A 67 -10.93 -4.13 -2.28
CA LYS A 67 -11.41 -4.75 -1.03
C LYS A 67 -11.87 -3.75 0.02
N HIS A 68 -11.80 -2.44 -0.25
CA HIS A 68 -12.21 -1.40 0.68
C HIS A 68 -11.54 -1.55 2.05
N GLU A 69 -10.22 -1.74 2.05
CA GLU A 69 -9.45 -2.00 3.27
C GLU A 69 -8.05 -1.40 3.21
N VAL A 70 -7.43 -1.26 4.38
CA VAL A 70 -6.01 -0.97 4.53
C VAL A 70 -5.36 -2.15 5.24
N ARG A 71 -4.28 -2.66 4.66
CA ARG A 71 -3.47 -3.73 5.25
C ARG A 71 -2.06 -3.25 5.56
N ARG A 72 -1.47 -3.86 6.58
CA ARG A 72 -0.07 -3.67 6.96
C ARG A 72 0.71 -4.97 6.82
N TYR A 73 1.90 -4.89 6.25
CA TYR A 73 2.79 -6.00 5.99
C TYR A 73 4.15 -5.72 6.62
N GLN A 74 4.74 -6.69 7.31
CA GLN A 74 6.19 -6.67 7.50
C GLN A 74 6.81 -6.88 6.11
N LEU A 75 7.83 -6.11 5.73
CA LEU A 75 8.48 -6.32 4.45
C LEU A 75 9.05 -7.75 4.34
N GLY A 76 8.60 -8.50 3.34
CA GLY A 76 8.93 -9.92 3.13
C GLY A 76 7.82 -10.89 3.52
N ASP A 77 6.81 -10.43 4.25
CA ASP A 77 5.62 -11.22 4.56
C ASP A 77 4.61 -11.17 3.42
N ASN A 78 4.01 -12.32 3.12
CA ASN A 78 2.98 -12.44 2.08
C ASN A 78 1.56 -12.26 2.65
N ILE A 79 1.43 -12.16 3.98
CA ILE A 79 0.15 -12.09 4.68
C ILE A 79 0.10 -10.77 5.46
N GLY A 80 -0.82 -9.89 5.07
CA GLY A 80 -1.01 -8.59 5.70
C GLY A 80 -2.05 -8.63 6.81
N THR A 81 -1.81 -7.86 7.87
CA THR A 81 -2.78 -7.61 8.94
C THR A 81 -3.77 -6.53 8.51
N LEU A 82 -5.06 -6.74 8.71
CA LEU A 82 -6.09 -5.72 8.49
C LEU A 82 -5.94 -4.60 9.53
N VAL A 83 -5.83 -3.36 9.05
CA VAL A 83 -5.71 -2.16 9.90
C VAL A 83 -7.03 -1.40 9.98
N ALA A 84 -7.70 -1.23 8.84
CA ALA A 84 -8.95 -0.49 8.72
C ALA A 84 -9.79 -1.03 7.55
N GLY A 85 -11.10 -0.77 7.58
CA GLY A 85 -12.02 -1.24 6.54
C GLY A 85 -12.38 -2.73 6.63
N GLY A 86 -12.75 -3.31 5.48
CA GLY A 86 -13.17 -4.71 5.35
C GLY A 86 -14.66 -4.98 5.70
N ASN A 87 -15.43 -3.97 6.12
CA ASN A 87 -16.86 -4.10 6.42
C ASN A 87 -17.76 -3.16 5.59
N GLY A 88 -17.35 -2.90 4.34
CA GLY A 88 -18.08 -2.02 3.43
C GLY A 88 -18.02 -0.54 3.80
N ASN A 89 -18.87 0.27 3.17
CA ASN A 89 -18.93 1.71 3.37
C ASN A 89 -19.69 2.09 4.66
N GLY A 90 -19.34 3.23 5.26
CA GLY A 90 -19.97 3.71 6.49
C GLY A 90 -19.10 4.68 7.28
N GLY A 91 -19.51 4.95 8.52
CA GLY A 91 -18.86 5.93 9.40
C GLY A 91 -17.81 5.35 10.36
N GLY A 92 -17.73 4.03 10.51
CA GLY A 92 -16.77 3.39 11.41
C GLY A 92 -15.35 3.33 10.84
N LEU A 93 -14.35 3.10 11.71
CA LEU A 93 -12.95 2.86 11.30
C LEU A 93 -12.79 1.54 10.53
N ASN A 94 -13.67 0.58 10.79
CA ASN A 94 -13.73 -0.70 10.10
C ASN A 94 -14.58 -0.65 8.82
N GLN A 95 -15.00 0.55 8.39
CA GLN A 95 -15.81 0.77 7.20
C GLN A 95 -15.10 1.79 6.30
N LEU A 96 -14.61 1.34 5.16
CA LEU A 96 -13.96 2.18 4.16
C LEU A 96 -14.72 2.08 2.85
N ASN A 97 -14.61 3.10 2.02
CA ASN A 97 -15.17 3.13 0.70
C ASN A 97 -14.16 3.73 -0.27
N VAL A 98 -13.51 2.85 -1.04
CA VAL A 98 -12.54 3.24 -2.05
C VAL A 98 -11.37 4.03 -1.41
N PRO A 99 -10.62 3.42 -0.47
CA PRO A 99 -9.47 4.09 0.11
C PRO A 99 -8.38 4.27 -0.96
N GLU A 100 -7.82 5.48 -1.05
CA GLU A 100 -6.80 5.79 -2.05
C GLU A 100 -5.41 5.96 -1.43
N TYR A 101 -5.10 7.14 -0.90
CA TYR A 101 -3.78 7.47 -0.37
C TYR A 101 -3.69 7.27 1.14
N LEU A 102 -2.47 7.00 1.59
CA LEU A 102 -2.13 6.72 2.98
C LEU A 102 -1.01 7.64 3.46
N PHE A 103 -1.07 8.02 4.74
CA PHE A 103 0.06 8.61 5.45
C PHE A 103 0.17 7.95 6.82
N VAL A 104 1.40 7.71 7.29
CA VAL A 104 1.64 7.15 8.62
C VAL A 104 2.56 8.10 9.37
N ASP A 105 2.15 8.50 10.57
CA ASP A 105 2.95 9.38 11.42
C ASP A 105 3.93 8.60 12.30
N ARG A 106 4.69 9.34 13.14
CA ARG A 106 5.68 8.75 14.05
C ARG A 106 5.08 7.99 15.22
N ASP A 107 3.81 8.22 15.52
CA ASP A 107 3.06 7.53 16.58
C ASP A 107 2.32 6.29 16.02
N HIS A 108 2.58 5.94 14.75
CA HIS A 108 1.96 4.85 14.01
C HIS A 108 0.46 5.03 13.72
N SER A 109 -0.03 6.26 13.80
CA SER A 109 -1.36 6.61 13.34
C SER A 109 -1.41 6.55 11.81
N VAL A 110 -2.42 5.86 11.27
CA VAL A 110 -2.62 5.71 9.83
C VAL A 110 -3.74 6.63 9.40
N TYR A 111 -3.40 7.56 8.51
CA TYR A 111 -4.33 8.48 7.90
C TYR A 111 -4.73 7.98 6.52
N VAL A 112 -6.02 7.93 6.24
CA VAL A 112 -6.56 7.33 5.00
C VAL A 112 -7.45 8.33 4.29
N SER A 113 -7.20 8.58 3.00
CA SER A 113 -8.18 9.27 2.15
C SER A 113 -9.28 8.28 1.75
N ASP A 114 -10.39 8.29 2.49
CA ASP A 114 -11.55 7.42 2.29
C ASP A 114 -12.48 8.04 1.24
N ASN A 115 -12.05 7.94 -0.02
CA ASN A 115 -12.46 8.83 -1.13
C ASN A 115 -13.98 8.87 -1.33
N TYR A 116 -14.65 7.71 -1.31
CA TYR A 116 -16.08 7.61 -1.57
C TYR A 116 -16.96 7.70 -0.30
N ASN A 117 -16.34 7.80 0.88
CA ASN A 117 -17.04 8.28 2.09
C ASN A 117 -16.79 9.78 2.34
N HIS A 118 -16.03 10.46 1.46
CA HIS A 118 -15.77 11.89 1.49
C HIS A 118 -15.13 12.36 2.81
N ARG A 119 -14.16 11.60 3.33
CA ARG A 119 -13.49 11.91 4.59
C ARG A 119 -12.01 11.54 4.57
N VAL A 120 -11.30 12.06 5.57
CA VAL A 120 -10.01 11.56 6.02
C VAL A 120 -10.22 10.98 7.41
N MET A 121 -9.71 9.78 7.65
CA MET A 121 -9.71 9.15 8.96
C MET A 121 -8.30 8.87 9.44
#